data_AF-T0GGE1-F1
#
_entry.id   AF-T0GGE1-F1
#
_cell.length_a   1.000
_cell.length_b   1.000
_cell.length_c   1.000
_cell.angle_alpha   90.00
_cell.angle_beta   90.00
_cell.angle_gamma   90.00
#
_symmetry.space_group_name_H-M   'P 1'
#
loop_
_entity.id
_entity.type
_entity.pdbx_description
1 polymer ?
#
loop_
_entity_poly.entity_id
_entity_poly.type
_entity_poly.pdbx_seq_one_letter_code
_entity_poly.pdbx_strand_id
1 'polypeptide(L)'
;MKPLPPAYGWIDDLRPLPRMLEEARKLYGTFEVAGPADNPVILGWAKETGLAKSYNDDAIPWCGLFMAVVAKRAGKPVVEGPLWARNWAKFGKPAERAQLGDILVFRRAQGSGHVGLYVGEDYGAYHVLGGNQSDGVTITRIARDRCIAIRRPAYRKAPASAKSVQLAANGVLSTNEA
;
A
#
# COMPACT_ATOMS: atom_id res chain seq x y z
N MET A 1 -0.60 -10.15 15.12
CA MET A 1 -0.86 -9.71 13.72
C MET A 1 -1.39 -10.89 12.94
N LYS A 2 -2.26 -10.69 11.94
CA LYS A 2 -2.70 -11.81 11.07
C LYS A 2 -1.50 -12.39 10.32
N PRO A 3 -1.41 -13.72 10.14
CA PRO A 3 -0.27 -14.34 9.45
C PRO A 3 -0.25 -13.93 7.97
N LEU A 4 0.95 -13.75 7.41
CA LEU A 4 1.11 -13.57 5.98
C LEU A 4 1.01 -14.92 5.26
N PRO A 5 0.60 -14.94 3.98
CA PRO A 5 0.74 -16.13 3.15
C PRO A 5 2.21 -16.61 3.13
N PRO A 6 2.48 -17.92 3.00
CA PRO A 6 3.83 -18.47 3.08
C PRO A 6 4.85 -17.78 2.17
N ALA A 7 4.44 -17.34 0.97
CA ALA A 7 5.29 -16.62 0.02
C ALA A 7 5.84 -15.27 0.54
N TYR A 8 5.22 -14.71 1.58
CA TYR A 8 5.56 -13.41 2.16
C TYR A 8 5.98 -13.51 3.63
N GLY A 9 5.97 -14.71 4.23
CA GLY A 9 6.28 -14.91 5.64
C GLY A 9 7.66 -14.39 6.06
N TRP A 10 8.63 -14.41 5.15
CA TRP A 10 9.98 -13.87 5.34
C TRP A 10 10.01 -12.38 5.74
N ILE A 11 8.96 -11.59 5.46
CA ILE A 11 8.84 -10.19 5.90
C ILE A 11 8.81 -10.10 7.43
N ASP A 12 8.19 -11.07 8.10
CA ASP A 12 8.05 -11.07 9.56
C ASP A 12 9.40 -11.26 10.25
N ASP A 13 10.35 -11.95 9.61
CA ASP A 13 11.70 -12.21 10.11
C ASP A 13 12.73 -11.15 9.70
N LEU A 14 12.43 -10.35 8.67
CA LEU A 14 13.37 -9.39 8.10
C LEU A 14 13.55 -8.15 8.98
N ARG A 15 14.76 -7.90 9.49
CA ARG A 15 15.09 -6.69 10.26
C ARG A 15 16.44 -6.07 9.85
N PRO A 16 16.58 -4.72 9.90
CA PRO A 16 15.52 -3.74 10.12
C PRO A 16 14.58 -3.67 8.91
N LEU A 17 13.28 -3.43 9.12
CA LEU A 17 12.30 -3.26 8.06
C LEU A 17 12.14 -1.76 7.70
N PRO A 18 11.81 -1.40 6.45
CA PRO A 18 11.39 -0.04 6.14
C PRO A 18 10.18 0.37 6.99
N ARG A 19 10.24 1.52 7.67
CA ARG A 19 9.19 1.94 8.62
C ARG A 19 7.77 1.97 8.01
N MET A 20 7.64 2.38 6.76
CA MET A 20 6.35 2.33 6.04
C MET A 20 5.81 0.90 5.97
N LEU A 21 6.67 -0.06 5.63
CA LEU A 21 6.30 -1.47 5.52
C LEU A 21 6.01 -2.09 6.90
N GLU A 22 6.76 -1.70 7.93
CA GLU A 22 6.50 -2.10 9.32
C GLU A 22 5.12 -1.66 9.80
N GLU A 23 4.71 -0.41 9.55
CA GLU A 23 3.38 0.07 9.93
C GLU A 23 2.27 -0.57 9.09
N ALA A 24 2.48 -0.73 7.77
CA ALA A 24 1.52 -1.40 6.90
C ALA A 24 1.30 -2.86 7.30
N ARG A 25 2.36 -3.58 7.69
CA ARG A 25 2.29 -4.98 8.10
C ARG A 25 1.38 -5.20 9.32
N LYS A 26 1.37 -4.25 10.26
CA LYS A 26 0.50 -4.29 11.45
C LYS A 26 -0.99 -4.23 11.09
N LEU A 27 -1.31 -3.60 9.96
CA LEU A 27 -2.67 -3.40 9.45
C LEU A 27 -3.15 -4.53 8.52
N TYR A 28 -2.25 -5.44 8.14
CA TYR A 28 -2.55 -6.54 7.22
C TYR A 28 -3.76 -7.38 7.69
N GLY A 29 -4.64 -7.67 6.74
CA GLY A 29 -5.87 -8.43 6.93
C GLY A 29 -6.97 -7.66 7.67
N THR A 30 -6.92 -6.34 7.70
CA THR A 30 -8.11 -5.52 7.97
C THR A 30 -8.99 -5.57 6.72
N PHE A 31 -10.27 -5.92 6.86
CA PHE A 31 -11.24 -6.00 5.76
C PHE A 31 -12.44 -5.10 6.08
N GLU A 32 -13.11 -4.56 5.07
CA GLU A 32 -14.44 -3.97 5.23
C GLU A 32 -15.42 -4.96 5.86
N VAL A 33 -16.50 -4.44 6.44
CA VAL A 33 -17.58 -5.28 6.96
C VAL A 33 -18.62 -5.42 5.84
N ALA A 34 -19.04 -6.66 5.55
CA ALA A 34 -20.07 -6.86 4.54
C ALA A 34 -21.42 -6.27 4.99
N GLY A 35 -22.13 -5.61 4.08
CA GLY A 35 -23.44 -5.00 4.33
C GLY A 35 -23.36 -3.49 4.57
N PRO A 36 -24.38 -2.86 5.16
CA PRO A 36 -24.47 -1.40 5.31
C PRO A 36 -23.64 -0.85 6.49
N ALA A 37 -22.80 -1.67 7.11
CA ALA A 37 -22.08 -1.29 8.32
C ALA A 37 -20.63 -0.97 7.97
N ASP A 38 -20.18 0.23 8.32
CA ASP A 38 -18.78 0.61 8.11
C ASP A 38 -17.83 -0.15 9.04
N ASN A 39 -16.61 -0.44 8.59
CA ASN A 39 -15.55 -0.89 9.50
C ASN A 39 -15.05 0.26 10.40
N PRO A 40 -15.20 0.17 11.75
CA PRO A 40 -14.80 1.24 12.67
C PRO A 40 -13.28 1.49 12.69
N VAL A 41 -12.46 0.51 12.30
CA VAL A 41 -11.01 0.66 12.16
C VAL A 41 -10.68 1.59 10.99
N ILE A 42 -11.32 1.39 9.84
CA ILE A 42 -11.09 2.18 8.62
C ILE A 42 -11.57 3.62 8.83
N LEU A 43 -12.77 3.80 9.40
CA LEU A 43 -13.26 5.12 9.83
C LEU A 43 -12.34 5.77 10.88
N GLY A 44 -11.77 4.96 11.77
CA GLY A 44 -10.76 5.39 12.75
C GLY A 44 -9.51 5.97 12.07
N TRP A 45 -9.06 5.38 10.97
CA TRP A 45 -7.95 5.92 10.19
C TRP A 45 -8.28 7.29 9.59
N ALA A 46 -9.51 7.48 9.08
CA ALA A 46 -9.93 8.78 8.55
C ALA A 46 -9.90 9.87 9.63
N LYS A 47 -10.31 9.56 10.87
CA LYS A 47 -10.17 10.47 12.02
C LYS A 47 -8.70 10.72 12.33
N GLU A 48 -7.89 9.66 12.41
CA GLU A 48 -6.46 9.75 12.70
C GLU A 48 -5.73 10.64 11.69
N THR A 49 -6.03 10.53 10.41
CA THR A 49 -5.36 11.31 9.35
C THR A 49 -6.01 12.67 9.08
N GLY A 50 -7.05 13.05 9.82
CA GLY A 50 -7.77 14.32 9.63
C GLY A 50 -8.64 14.35 8.35
N LEU A 51 -8.98 13.19 7.80
CA LEU A 51 -9.76 13.02 6.56
C LEU A 51 -11.23 12.70 6.81
N ALA A 52 -11.69 12.62 8.06
CA ALA A 52 -13.06 12.24 8.42
C ALA A 52 -14.17 13.10 7.79
N LYS A 53 -13.85 14.33 7.33
CA LYS A 53 -14.79 15.18 6.58
C LYS A 53 -14.96 14.76 5.11
N SER A 54 -13.94 14.15 4.53
CA SER A 54 -13.88 13.76 3.11
C SER A 54 -14.06 12.25 2.91
N TYR A 55 -13.98 11.47 3.98
CA TYR A 55 -14.18 10.03 4.01
C TYR A 55 -15.17 9.70 5.12
N ASN A 56 -16.41 9.43 4.73
CA ASN A 56 -17.54 9.22 5.64
C ASN A 56 -18.30 7.91 5.37
N ASP A 57 -17.81 7.07 4.46
CA ASP A 57 -18.39 5.77 4.06
C ASP A 57 -17.25 4.88 3.55
N ASP A 58 -17.22 3.60 3.92
CA ASP A 58 -16.16 2.68 3.50
C ASP A 58 -16.23 2.22 2.04
N ALA A 59 -17.38 2.40 1.36
CA ALA A 59 -17.52 2.23 -0.09
C ALA A 59 -16.65 3.23 -0.92
N ILE A 60 -16.15 4.29 -0.30
CA ILE A 60 -15.19 5.22 -0.93
C ILE A 60 -13.84 4.50 -1.07
N PRO A 61 -13.21 4.48 -2.26
CA PRO A 61 -11.91 3.84 -2.42
C PRO A 61 -10.85 4.32 -1.42
N TRP A 62 -10.41 3.43 -0.52
CA TRP A 62 -9.57 3.79 0.63
C TRP A 62 -8.12 3.34 0.56
N CYS A 63 -7.65 2.91 -0.62
CA CYS A 63 -6.21 2.66 -0.84
C CYS A 63 -5.36 3.89 -0.47
N GLY A 64 -5.83 5.10 -0.78
CA GLY A 64 -5.20 6.35 -0.40
C GLY A 64 -5.26 6.65 1.11
N LEU A 65 -6.38 6.33 1.76
CA LEU A 65 -6.53 6.46 3.22
C LEU A 65 -5.58 5.52 3.96
N PHE A 66 -5.48 4.27 3.52
CA PHE A 66 -4.53 3.29 4.03
C PHE A 66 -3.09 3.82 3.95
N MET A 67 -2.70 4.37 2.80
CA MET A 67 -1.37 4.97 2.65
C MET A 67 -1.17 6.20 3.54
N ALA A 68 -2.22 7.00 3.78
CA ALA A 68 -2.16 8.16 4.66
C ALA A 68 -1.87 7.75 6.12
N VAL A 69 -2.57 6.74 6.64
CA VAL A 69 -2.35 6.26 8.00
C VAL A 69 -0.98 5.60 8.14
N VAL A 70 -0.55 4.81 7.15
CA VAL A 70 0.79 4.21 7.13
C VAL A 70 1.89 5.28 7.12
N ALA A 71 1.76 6.30 6.26
CA ALA A 71 2.71 7.42 6.19
C ALA A 71 2.79 8.16 7.52
N LYS A 72 1.64 8.51 8.10
CA LYS A 72 1.57 9.21 9.39
C LYS A 72 2.26 8.42 10.49
N ARG A 73 1.93 7.14 10.66
CA ARG A 73 2.50 6.27 11.71
C ARG A 73 4.00 6.02 11.51
N ALA A 74 4.47 5.96 10.27
CA ALA A 74 5.89 5.82 9.94
C ALA A 74 6.70 7.13 10.10
N GLY A 75 6.05 8.22 10.53
CA GLY A 75 6.66 9.55 10.66
C GLY A 75 7.04 10.16 9.30
N LYS A 76 6.23 9.92 8.27
CA LYS A 76 6.39 10.46 6.92
C LYS A 76 5.30 11.49 6.62
N PRO A 77 5.59 12.50 5.77
CA PRO A 77 4.58 13.46 5.35
C PRO A 77 3.50 12.75 4.53
N VAL A 78 2.25 13.10 4.76
CA VAL A 78 1.12 12.67 3.92
C VAL A 78 1.02 13.62 2.72
N VAL A 79 0.74 13.09 1.54
CA VAL A 79 0.54 13.93 0.34
C VAL A 79 -0.75 14.75 0.44
N GLU A 80 -0.81 15.86 -0.28
CA GLU A 80 -2.05 16.61 -0.45
C GLU A 80 -3.09 15.79 -1.22
N GLY A 81 -4.37 15.86 -0.79
CA GLY A 81 -5.46 15.07 -1.36
C GLY A 81 -5.18 13.55 -1.36
N PRO A 82 -4.87 12.93 -0.21
CA PRO A 82 -4.30 11.58 -0.15
C PRO A 82 -5.30 10.46 -0.50
N LEU A 83 -6.60 10.73 -0.47
CA LEU A 83 -7.62 9.77 -0.92
C LEU A 83 -7.49 9.46 -2.42
N TRP A 84 -6.98 10.41 -3.21
CA TRP A 84 -6.73 10.18 -4.63
C TRP A 84 -5.39 9.46 -4.84
N ALA A 85 -5.45 8.18 -5.22
CA ALA A 85 -4.27 7.33 -5.37
C ALA A 85 -3.15 7.95 -6.20
N ARG A 86 -3.48 8.66 -7.29
CA ARG A 86 -2.49 9.28 -8.18
C ARG A 86 -1.72 10.42 -7.53
N ASN A 87 -2.25 11.08 -6.49
CA ASN A 87 -1.52 12.14 -5.76
C ASN A 87 -0.30 11.60 -5.03
N TRP A 88 -0.28 10.31 -4.69
CA TRP A 88 0.89 9.65 -4.12
C TRP A 88 2.09 9.61 -5.07
N ALA A 89 1.88 9.87 -6.36
CA ALA A 89 2.97 10.10 -7.30
C ALA A 89 3.75 11.40 -7.02
N LYS A 90 3.41 12.18 -6.00
CA LYS A 90 4.18 13.34 -5.52
C LYS A 90 4.94 13.06 -4.22
N PHE A 91 4.78 11.88 -3.63
CA PHE A 91 5.40 11.52 -2.37
C PHE A 91 6.92 11.32 -2.51
N GLY A 92 7.68 11.74 -1.50
CA GLY A 92 9.10 11.36 -1.35
C GLY A 92 9.96 11.68 -2.58
N LYS A 93 10.89 10.79 -2.92
CA LYS A 93 11.79 10.92 -4.08
C LYS A 93 11.40 9.94 -5.20
N PRO A 94 11.43 10.34 -6.49
CA PRO A 94 11.31 9.39 -7.59
C PRO A 94 12.39 8.31 -7.52
N ALA A 95 12.06 7.10 -7.94
CA ALA A 95 13.00 6.01 -8.13
C ALA A 95 12.72 5.27 -9.46
N GLU A 96 13.77 4.73 -10.07
CA GLU A 96 13.65 3.92 -11.30
C GLU A 96 13.38 2.45 -11.01
N ARG A 97 13.90 1.95 -9.87
CA ARG A 97 13.72 0.57 -9.41
C ARG A 97 13.09 0.57 -8.03
N ALA A 98 12.03 -0.21 -7.88
CA ALA A 98 11.31 -0.36 -6.63
C ALA A 98 12.12 -1.17 -5.61
N GLN A 99 12.01 -0.79 -4.35
CA GLN A 99 12.61 -1.45 -3.21
C GLN A 99 11.57 -1.65 -2.11
N LEU A 100 11.83 -2.54 -1.16
CA LEU A 100 10.93 -2.74 -0.02
C LEU A 100 10.53 -1.42 0.64
N GLY A 101 9.23 -1.23 0.80
CA GLY A 101 8.63 -0.04 1.40
C GLY A 101 8.56 1.19 0.48
N ASP A 102 8.96 1.10 -0.79
CA ASP A 102 8.66 2.13 -1.78
C ASP A 102 7.14 2.14 -2.07
N ILE A 103 6.59 3.34 -2.29
CA ILE A 103 5.21 3.51 -2.73
C ILE A 103 5.16 3.27 -4.24
N LEU A 104 4.21 2.45 -4.65
CA LEU A 104 3.88 2.22 -6.05
C LEU A 104 2.51 2.83 -6.35
N VAL A 105 2.43 3.55 -7.46
CA VAL A 105 1.18 4.13 -7.96
C VAL A 105 0.86 3.47 -9.30
N PHE A 106 -0.37 3.02 -9.44
CA PHE A 106 -0.85 2.30 -10.61
C PHE A 106 -1.97 3.06 -11.30
N ARG A 107 -2.03 2.96 -12.64
CA ARG A 107 -3.19 3.37 -13.43
C ARG A 107 -4.28 2.29 -13.41
N ARG A 108 -5.52 2.73 -13.45
CA ARG A 108 -6.72 1.93 -13.70
C ARG A 108 -7.53 2.54 -14.84
N ALA A 109 -8.62 1.90 -15.23
CA ALA A 109 -9.54 2.42 -16.23
C ALA A 109 -10.11 3.79 -15.82
N GLN A 110 -10.55 4.56 -16.82
CA GLN A 110 -11.27 5.84 -16.62
C GLN A 110 -10.47 6.89 -15.81
N GLY A 111 -9.14 6.84 -15.87
CA GLY A 111 -8.26 7.81 -15.21
C GLY A 111 -8.09 7.60 -13.70
N SER A 112 -8.76 6.60 -13.11
CA SER A 112 -8.57 6.20 -11.71
C SER A 112 -7.18 5.58 -11.48
N GLY A 113 -6.87 5.29 -10.22
CA GLY A 113 -5.59 4.68 -9.87
C GLY A 113 -5.66 3.86 -8.59
N HIS A 114 -4.54 3.20 -8.29
CA HIS A 114 -4.33 2.46 -7.07
C HIS A 114 -2.96 2.80 -6.48
N VAL A 115 -2.81 2.65 -5.17
CA VAL A 115 -1.56 2.90 -4.47
C VAL A 115 -1.34 1.87 -3.38
N GLY A 116 -0.10 1.43 -3.22
CA GLY A 116 0.31 0.52 -2.16
C GLY A 116 1.84 0.50 -2.00
N LEU A 117 2.32 -0.37 -1.12
CA LEU A 117 3.75 -0.56 -0.88
C LEU A 117 4.30 -1.75 -1.66
N TYR A 118 5.47 -1.57 -2.25
CA TYR A 118 6.25 -2.67 -2.81
C TYR A 118 6.68 -3.64 -1.70
N VAL A 119 6.36 -4.92 -1.89
CA VAL A 119 6.85 -6.04 -1.07
C VAL A 119 7.65 -7.08 -1.86
N GLY A 120 7.72 -6.92 -3.18
CA GLY A 120 8.52 -7.75 -4.08
C GLY A 120 8.04 -7.63 -5.52
N GLU A 121 8.64 -8.41 -6.41
CA GLU A 121 8.29 -8.46 -7.81
C GLU A 121 8.61 -9.83 -8.41
N ASP A 122 7.96 -10.15 -9.53
CA ASP A 122 8.27 -11.28 -10.39
C ASP A 122 8.39 -10.81 -11.84
N TYR A 123 8.57 -11.72 -12.79
CA TYR A 123 8.80 -11.39 -14.21
C TYR A 123 7.72 -10.47 -14.82
N GLY A 124 6.47 -10.53 -14.34
CA GLY A 124 5.33 -9.80 -14.92
C GLY A 124 4.68 -8.77 -13.99
N ALA A 125 4.88 -8.89 -12.68
CA ALA A 125 4.13 -8.11 -11.70
C ALA A 125 4.97 -7.56 -10.55
N TYR A 126 4.48 -6.48 -9.96
CA TYR A 126 4.82 -6.08 -8.60
C TYR A 126 3.90 -6.79 -7.62
N HIS A 127 4.43 -7.18 -6.47
CA HIS A 127 3.67 -7.67 -5.33
C HIS A 127 3.49 -6.50 -4.38
N VAL A 128 2.23 -6.16 -4.09
CA VAL A 128 1.86 -4.88 -3.50
C VAL A 128 1.05 -5.10 -2.24
N LEU A 129 1.54 -4.62 -1.10
CA LEU A 129 0.78 -4.50 0.14
C LEU A 129 0.02 -3.18 0.13
N GLY A 130 -1.29 -3.24 -0.05
CA GLY A 130 -2.16 -2.08 -0.18
C GLY A 130 -3.49 -2.28 0.55
N GLY A 131 -4.21 -1.17 0.73
CA GLY A 131 -5.57 -1.15 1.24
C GLY A 131 -6.60 -1.09 0.11
N ASN A 132 -7.83 -1.42 0.42
CA ASN A 132 -8.93 -1.60 -0.53
C ASN A 132 -8.55 -2.53 -1.70
N GLN A 133 -7.93 -3.66 -1.35
CA GLN A 133 -7.53 -4.74 -2.24
C GLN A 133 -8.39 -5.97 -1.95
N SER A 134 -9.43 -6.18 -2.75
CA SER A 134 -10.54 -7.09 -2.44
C SER A 134 -11.15 -6.75 -1.07
N ASP A 135 -11.57 -5.50 -0.93
CA ASP A 135 -12.16 -4.91 0.29
C ASP A 135 -11.28 -5.06 1.54
N GLY A 136 -9.96 -5.16 1.38
CA GLY A 136 -9.06 -5.39 2.50
C GLY A 136 -7.63 -4.88 2.34
N VAL A 137 -6.86 -5.02 3.42
CA VAL A 137 -5.42 -4.82 3.42
C VAL A 137 -4.76 -6.16 3.10
N THR A 138 -4.41 -6.36 1.83
CA THR A 138 -3.91 -7.64 1.32
C THR A 138 -2.59 -7.46 0.56
N ILE A 139 -2.02 -8.56 0.05
CA ILE A 139 -0.90 -8.50 -0.88
C ILE A 139 -1.38 -9.02 -2.22
N THR A 140 -1.26 -8.20 -3.26
CA THR A 140 -1.79 -8.50 -4.59
C THR A 140 -0.73 -8.31 -5.66
N ARG A 141 -0.75 -9.17 -6.68
CA ARG A 141 0.08 -9.03 -7.88
C ARG A 141 -0.55 -8.03 -8.85
N ILE A 142 0.17 -6.96 -9.17
CA ILE A 142 -0.27 -5.92 -10.10
C ILE A 142 0.74 -5.80 -11.24
N ALA A 143 0.25 -5.79 -12.47
CA ALA A 143 1.08 -5.77 -13.68
C ALA A 143 2.07 -4.60 -13.69
N ARG A 144 3.32 -4.87 -14.11
CA ARG A 144 4.39 -3.84 -14.12
C ARG A 144 4.05 -2.65 -15.03
N ASP A 145 3.38 -2.90 -16.16
CA ASP A 145 2.96 -1.90 -17.16
C ASP A 145 1.83 -0.96 -16.68
N ARG A 146 1.19 -1.30 -15.55
CA ARG A 146 0.22 -0.44 -14.87
C ARG A 146 0.91 0.51 -13.88
N CYS A 147 2.15 0.28 -13.49
CA CYS A 147 2.87 1.14 -12.55
C CYS A 147 3.29 2.44 -13.24
N ILE A 148 2.78 3.57 -12.75
CA ILE A 148 3.03 4.92 -13.30
C ILE A 148 3.98 5.75 -12.45
N ALA A 149 4.22 5.37 -11.19
CA ALA A 149 5.23 6.02 -10.35
C ALA A 149 5.76 5.08 -9.26
N ILE A 150 7.06 5.16 -9.01
CA ILE A 150 7.75 4.53 -7.88
C ILE A 150 8.31 5.66 -7.02
N ARG A 151 7.93 5.69 -5.75
CA ARG A 151 8.22 6.79 -4.84
C ARG A 151 8.84 6.29 -3.54
N ARG A 152 10.11 6.66 -3.35
CA ARG A 152 10.91 6.28 -2.20
C ARG A 152 10.65 7.20 -1.01
N PRO A 153 10.30 6.66 0.17
CA PRO A 153 10.27 7.44 1.40
C PRO A 153 11.63 8.10 1.66
N ALA A 154 11.63 9.34 2.15
CA ALA A 154 12.87 9.98 2.56
C ALA A 154 13.48 9.22 3.75
N TYR A 155 14.74 8.80 3.63
CA TYR A 155 15.50 8.16 4.70
C TYR A 155 16.63 9.10 5.16
N ARG A 156 16.84 9.19 6.48
CA ARG A 156 18.12 9.69 7.02
C ARG A 156 19.22 8.65 6.81
N LYS A 157 18.89 7.40 7.12
CA LYS A 157 19.67 6.19 6.81
C LYS A 157 18.69 5.13 6.33
N ALA A 158 18.84 4.66 5.11
CA ALA A 158 17.99 3.59 4.58
C ALA A 158 18.32 2.26 5.29
N PRO A 159 17.32 1.43 5.61
CA PRO A 159 17.57 0.10 6.16
C PRO A 159 18.24 -0.79 5.10
N ALA A 160 19.12 -1.70 5.52
CA ALA A 160 19.83 -2.61 4.60
C ALA A 160 18.89 -3.52 3.79
N SER A 161 17.66 -3.69 4.28
CA SER A 161 16.59 -4.45 3.63
C SER A 161 15.81 -3.66 2.56
N ALA A 162 15.98 -2.34 2.45
CA ALA A 162 15.38 -1.55 1.38
C ALA A 162 16.08 -1.86 0.04
N LYS A 163 15.73 -3.01 -0.54
CA LYS A 163 16.24 -3.55 -1.80
C LYS A 163 15.07 -4.13 -2.58
N SER A 164 15.27 -4.34 -3.88
CA SER A 164 14.33 -5.09 -4.71
C SER A 164 14.33 -6.55 -4.27
N VAL A 165 13.18 -7.21 -4.33
CA VAL A 165 13.00 -8.60 -3.91
C VAL A 165 12.34 -9.37 -5.04
N GLN A 166 13.03 -10.37 -5.55
CA GLN A 166 12.46 -11.29 -6.54
C GLN A 166 11.66 -12.39 -5.82
N LEU A 167 10.44 -12.60 -6.26
CA LEU A 167 9.52 -13.61 -5.75
C LEU A 167 9.10 -14.56 -6.87
N ALA A 168 8.63 -15.74 -6.49
CA ALA A 168 7.98 -16.63 -7.44
C ALA A 168 6.67 -16.01 -7.95
N ALA A 169 6.34 -16.26 -9.22
CA ALA A 169 5.12 -15.77 -9.87
C ALA A 169 3.87 -16.59 -9.46
N ASN A 170 3.63 -16.70 -8.16
CA ASN A 170 2.52 -17.48 -7.59
C ASN A 170 1.24 -16.62 -7.51
N GLY A 171 0.06 -17.18 -7.82
CA GLY A 171 -1.22 -16.49 -7.75
C GLY A 171 -1.62 -15.75 -9.03
N VAL A 172 -2.81 -15.14 -9.04
CA VAL A 172 -3.40 -14.48 -10.23
C VAL A 172 -3.01 -13.00 -10.31
N LEU A 173 -2.86 -12.48 -11.53
CA LEU A 173 -2.62 -11.07 -11.78
C LEU A 173 -3.91 -10.26 -11.63
N SER A 174 -3.87 -9.17 -10.87
CA SER A 174 -5.03 -8.28 -10.69
C SER A 174 -5.37 -7.49 -11.95
N THR A 175 -6.66 -7.46 -12.29
CA THR A 175 -7.25 -6.61 -13.32
C THR A 175 -7.93 -5.36 -12.73
N ASN A 176 -8.39 -5.45 -11.49
CA ASN A 176 -8.89 -4.36 -10.64
C ASN A 176 -8.67 -4.78 -9.17
N GLU A 177 -8.17 -3.87 -8.32
CA GLU A 177 -7.89 -4.23 -6.92
C GLU A 177 -9.03 -3.83 -5.97
N ALA A 178 -9.90 -2.88 -6.32
CA ALA A 178 -11.13 -2.65 -5.52
C ALA A 178 -12.17 -3.68 -5.97
#